data_AF-A0A1I0TUB9-F1
#
_entry.id   AF-A0A1I0TUB9-F1
#
_cell.length_a   1.000
_cell.length_b   1.000
_cell.length_c   1.000
_cell.angle_alpha   90.00
_cell.angle_beta   90.00
_cell.angle_gamma   90.00
#
_symmetry.space_group_name_H-M   'P 1'
#
loop_
_entity.id
_entity.type
_entity.pdbx_description
1 polymer ?
#
loop_
_entity_poly.entity_id
_entity_poly.type
_entity_poly.pdbx_seq_one_letter_code
_entity_poly.pdbx_strand_id
1 'polypeptide(L)' 'MVKAVIFDLDGTLLDRDASIEKFIEYQYERLRHTLSHIPKESYIARFIELDDRGYVWKDTVYQQMV' A
#
# COMPACT_ATOMS: atom_id res chain seq x y z
N MET A 1 31.98 -19.77 12.08
CA MET A 1 30.87 -20.06 11.15
C MET A 1 29.63 -19.33 11.61
N VAL A 2 28.99 -18.56 10.73
CA VAL A 2 27.67 -17.96 10.99
C VAL A 2 26.61 -19.05 10.90
N LYS A 3 25.66 -19.09 11.85
CA LYS A 3 24.62 -20.13 11.97
C LYS A 3 23.27 -19.72 11.40
N ALA A 4 22.96 -18.43 11.41
CA ALA A 4 21.78 -17.84 10.78
C ALA A 4 22.00 -16.34 10.57
N VAL A 5 21.29 -15.76 9.60
CA VAL A 5 21.16 -14.32 9.40
C VAL A 5 19.68 -14.02 9.24
N ILE A 6 19.21 -12.98 9.93
CA ILE A 6 17.83 -12.50 9.88
C ILE A 6 17.88 -11.09 9.33
N PHE A 7 17.06 -10.84 8.31
CA PHE A 7 16.85 -9.52 7.74
C PHE A 7 15.40 -9.14 7.94
N ASP A 8 15.17 -7.85 8.11
CA ASP A 8 13.86 -7.28 7.89
C ASP A 8 13.47 -7.43 6.41
N LEU A 9 12.19 -7.48 6.11
CA LEU A 9 11.71 -7.54 4.74
C LEU A 9 11.60 -6.12 4.18
N ASP A 10 10.83 -5.28 4.87
CA ASP A 10 10.48 -3.95 4.40
C ASP A 10 11.67 -2.98 4.54
N GLY A 11 12.01 -2.29 3.47
CA GLY A 11 13.15 -1.36 3.45
C GLY A 11 14.53 -2.02 3.53
N THR A 12 14.61 -3.36 3.65
CA THR A 12 15.88 -4.11 3.61
C THR A 12 15.95 -5.05 2.40
N LEU A 13 14.98 -5.95 2.24
CA LEU A 13 14.90 -6.86 1.10
C LEU A 13 13.90 -6.41 0.03
N LEU A 14 12.95 -5.55 0.41
CA LEU A 14 11.89 -5.04 -0.43
C LEU A 14 11.84 -3.51 -0.34
N ASP A 15 11.74 -2.86 -1.50
CA ASP A 15 11.31 -1.47 -1.55
C ASP A 15 9.81 -1.40 -1.27
N ARG A 16 9.47 -1.16 0.00
CA ARG A 16 8.11 -1.13 0.49
C ARG A 16 7.30 0.00 -0.17
N ASP A 17 7.88 1.19 -0.24
CA ASP A 17 7.18 2.38 -0.71
C ASP A 17 6.78 2.21 -2.18
N ALA A 18 7.73 1.80 -3.02
CA ALA A 18 7.44 1.53 -4.44
C ALA A 18 6.47 0.34 -4.62
N SER A 19 6.49 -0.64 -3.73
CA SER A 19 5.56 -1.79 -3.78
C SER A 19 4.13 -1.38 -3.44
N ILE A 20 3.95 -0.54 -2.41
CA ILE A 20 2.63 -0.04 -2.02
C ILE A 20 2.05 0.89 -3.08
N GLU A 21 2.85 1.78 -3.66
CA GLU A 21 2.42 2.69 -4.73
C GLU A 21 1.91 1.90 -5.95
N LYS A 22 2.68 0.90 -6.40
CA LYS A 22 2.26 0.01 -7.49
C LYS A 22 1.01 -0.78 -7.14
N PHE A 23 0.95 -1.33 -5.92
CA PHE A 23 -0.19 -2.10 -5.46
C PHE A 23 -1.49 -1.30 -5.55
N ILE A 24 -1.50 -0.06 -5.03
CA ILE A 24 -2.71 0.75 -5.00
C ILE A 24 -3.09 1.27 -6.38
N GLU A 25 -2.11 1.59 -7.22
CA GLU A 25 -2.34 1.91 -8.63
C GLU A 25 -3.03 0.76 -9.37
N TYR A 26 -2.48 -0.47 -9.27
CA TYR A 26 -3.08 -1.64 -9.90
C TYR A 26 -4.48 -1.94 -9.37
N GLN A 27 -4.72 -1.75 -8.07
CA GLN A 27 -6.04 -1.91 -7.49
C GLN A 27 -7.04 -0.90 -8.07
N TYR A 28 -6.65 0.37 -8.20
CA TYR A 28 -7.48 1.40 -8.79
C TYR A 28 -7.86 1.05 -10.23
N GLU A 29 -6.89 0.66 -11.07
CA GLU A 29 -7.17 0.26 -12.45
C GLU A 29 -8.11 -0.95 -12.54
N ARG A 30 -7.90 -1.97 -11.68
CA ARG A 30 -8.78 -3.16 -11.63
C ARG A 30 -10.21 -2.83 -11.21
N LEU A 31 -10.40 -1.84 -10.34
CA LEU A 31 -11.69 -1.43 -9.80
C LEU A 31 -12.22 -0.15 -10.47
N ARG A 32 -11.61 0.30 -11.56
CA ARG A 32 -11.91 1.58 -12.22
C ARG A 32 -13.38 1.73 -12.59
N HIS A 33 -14.05 0.63 -12.94
CA HIS A 33 -15.49 0.65 -13.24
C HIS A 33 -16.32 1.20 -12.07
N THR A 34 -15.94 0.86 -10.83
CA THR A 34 -16.63 1.31 -9.61
C THR A 34 -16.03 2.61 -9.07
N LEU A 35 -14.71 2.78 -9.17
CA LEU A 35 -13.98 3.90 -8.57
C LEU A 35 -13.81 5.12 -9.50
N SER A 36 -14.28 5.07 -10.75
CA SER A 36 -14.07 6.13 -11.75
C SER A 36 -14.58 7.53 -11.36
N HIS A 37 -15.47 7.60 -10.37
CA HIS A 37 -15.98 8.87 -9.82
C HIS A 37 -15.01 9.54 -8.83
N ILE A 38 -13.97 8.84 -8.39
CA ILE A 38 -12.92 9.33 -7.49
C ILE A 38 -11.66 9.58 -8.32
N PRO A 39 -11.00 10.76 -8.24
CA PRO A 39 -9.73 10.97 -8.91
C PRO A 39 -8.67 9.95 -8.45
N LYS A 40 -7.94 9.35 -9.39
CA LYS A 40 -6.94 8.30 -9.12
C LYS A 40 -5.90 8.76 -8.11
N GLU A 41 -5.38 9.97 -8.29
CA GLU A 41 -4.35 10.57 -7.45
C GLU A 41 -4.85 10.77 -6.02
N SER A 42 -6.12 11.17 -5.85
CA SER A 42 -6.75 11.33 -4.54
C SER A 42 -6.94 9.98 -3.83
N TYR A 43 -7.36 8.95 -4.58
CA TYR A 43 -7.50 7.60 -4.05
C TYR A 43 -6.16 7.02 -3.58
N ILE A 44 -5.11 7.17 -4.39
CA ILE A 44 -3.76 6.70 -4.08
C ILE A 44 -3.20 7.46 -2.86
N ALA A 45 -3.27 8.79 -2.87
CA ALA A 45 -2.76 9.62 -1.78
C ALA A 45 -3.46 9.29 -0.45
N ARG A 46 -4.79 9.12 -0.46
CA ARG A 46 -5.55 8.78 0.74
C ARG A 46 -5.17 7.41 1.31
N PHE A 47 -4.95 6.43 0.44
CA PHE A 47 -4.52 5.10 0.87
C PHE A 47 -3.14 5.14 1.54
N ILE A 48 -2.17 5.84 0.94
CA ILE A 48 -0.81 5.94 1.48
C ILE A 48 -0.80 6.70 2.82
N GLU A 49 -1.60 7.76 2.95
CA GLU A 49 -1.77 8.48 4.21
C GLU A 49 -2.29 7.56 5.32
N LEU A 50 -3.34 6.78 5.03
CA LEU A 50 -3.97 5.90 5.99
C LEU A 50 -3.13 4.65 6.32
N ASP A 51 -2.32 4.16 5.37
CA ASP A 51 -1.44 3.01 5.57
C ASP A 51 -0.41 3.23 6.68
N ASP A 52 -0.02 4.50 6.90
CA ASP A 52 0.99 4.94 7.88
C ASP A 52 2.23 4.03 7.86
N ARG A 53 2.84 3.87 6.68
CA ARG A 53 3.99 2.98 6.45
C ARG A 53 3.78 1.52 6.90
N GLY A 54 2.54 1.06 7.04
CA GLY A 54 2.19 -0.29 7.49
C GLY A 54 1.89 -0.41 8.98
N TYR A 55 1.85 0.69 9.74
CA TYR A 55 1.42 0.68 11.14
C TYR A 55 -0.09 0.53 11.32
N VAL A 56 -0.88 0.78 10.26
CA VAL A 56 -2.34 0.61 10.28
C VAL A 56 -2.73 -0.64 9.49
N TRP A 57 -3.58 -1.46 10.09
CA TRP A 57 -4.11 -2.67 9.45
C TRP A 57 -4.95 -2.32 8.23
N LYS A 58 -4.83 -3.13 7.17
CA LYS A 58 -5.55 -2.89 5.91
C LYS A 58 -7.06 -2.83 6.09
N ASP A 59 -7.63 -3.63 6.98
CA ASP A 59 -9.05 -3.55 7.30
C ASP A 59 -9.45 -2.15 7.78
N THR A 60 -8.64 -1.55 8.66
CA THR A 60 -8.82 -0.19 9.17
C THR A 60 -8.58 0.88 8.10
N VAL A 61 -7.59 0.67 7.22
CA VAL A 61 -7.36 1.54 6.05
C VAL A 61 -8.61 1.54 5.16
N TYR A 62 -9.06 0.37 4.72
CA TYR A 62 -10.19 0.26 3.79
C TYR A 62 -11.52 0.71 4.38
N GLN A 63 -11.74 0.58 5.69
CA GLN A 63 -12.92 1.14 6.37
C GLN A 63 -12.96 2.68 6.34
N GLN A 64 -11.79 3.32 6.21
CA GLN A 64 -11.64 4.79 6.14
C GLN A 64 -11.39 5.29 4.71
N MET A 65 -11.21 4.36 3.77
CA MET A 65 -11.32 4.65 2.35
C MET A 65 -12.82 4.78 2.05
N VAL A 66 -13.16 5.73 1.17
CA VAL A 66 -14.52 6.13 0.75
C VAL A 66 -15.23 7.11 1.70
#